data_AF-A0A538TG76-F1
#
_entry.id   AF-A0A538TG76-F1
#
_cell.length_a   1.000
_cell.length_b   1.000
_cell.length_c   1.000
_cell.angle_alpha   90.00
_cell.angle_beta   90.00
_cell.angle_gamma   90.00
#
_symmetry.space_group_name_H-M   'P 1'
#
loop_
_entity.id
_entity.type
_entity.pdbx_description
1 polymer ?
#
loop_
_entity_poly.entity_id
_entity_poly.type
_entity_poly.pdbx_seq_one_letter_code
_entity_poly.pdbx_strand_id
1 'polypeptide(L)'
;MLRGEVLAFRDRYPKAAEIRIVPSGSAEGMEQLVNGEVTMSIMTRELTDPEVQAAVAREGLRAFPIAWDGVAAIVNPSSPVRQISRTELGAVYRGAIGDWSELGWKQGGAVIPLTSGPRLG
;
A
#
# COMPACT_ATOMS: atom_id res chain seq x y z
N MET A 1 7.87 5.47 6.55
CA MET A 1 6.60 5.91 7.16
C MET A 1 6.59 5.79 8.70
N LEU A 2 7.71 5.56 9.40
CA LEU A 2 7.68 5.32 10.87
C LEU A 2 8.67 6.13 11.70
N ARG A 3 9.49 6.96 11.04
CA ARG A 3 10.59 7.65 11.73
C ARG A 3 10.05 8.68 12.74
N GLY A 4 8.98 9.40 12.40
CA GLY A 4 8.41 10.41 13.29
C GLY A 4 7.76 9.79 14.52
N GLU A 5 7.04 8.70 14.32
CA GLU A 5 6.31 7.95 15.34
C GLU A 5 7.28 7.31 16.34
N VAL A 6 8.38 6.72 15.86
CA VAL A 6 9.43 6.17 16.74
C VAL A 6 10.12 7.26 17.56
N LEU A 7 10.39 8.42 16.96
CA LEU A 7 10.97 9.55 17.69
C LEU A 7 10.01 10.05 18.78
N ALA A 8 8.72 10.24 18.45
CA ALA A 8 7.70 10.65 19.40
C ALA A 8 7.53 9.64 20.55
N PHE A 9 7.56 8.34 20.26
CA PHE A 9 7.51 7.29 21.29
C PHE A 9 8.71 7.38 22.23
N ARG A 10 9.93 7.48 21.69
CA ARG A 10 11.16 7.58 22.48
C ARG A 10 11.13 8.79 23.40
N ASP A 11 10.70 9.94 22.88
CA ASP A 11 10.65 11.19 23.65
C ASP A 11 9.60 11.09 24.77
N ARG A 12 8.48 10.40 24.52
CA ARG A 12 7.42 10.19 25.53
C ARG A 12 7.76 9.12 26.57
N TYR A 13 8.57 8.12 26.20
CA TYR A 13 8.93 6.96 27.01
C TYR A 13 10.45 6.70 27.02
N PRO A 14 11.27 7.59 27.63
CA PRO A 14 12.73 7.53 27.52
C PRO A 14 13.40 6.34 28.20
N LYS A 15 12.66 5.61 29.05
CA LYS A 15 13.14 4.39 29.74
C LYS A 15 12.68 3.08 29.06
N ALA A 16 11.89 3.18 27.99
CA ALA A 16 11.43 2.01 27.24
C ALA A 16 12.56 1.41 26.40
N ALA A 17 12.36 0.17 25.96
CA ALA A 17 13.25 -0.48 25.01
C ALA A 17 13.27 0.27 23.66
N GLU A 18 14.40 0.16 22.95
CA GLU A 18 14.55 0.74 21.62
C GLU A 18 13.67 0.02 20.58
N ILE A 19 13.06 0.80 19.68
CA ILE A 19 12.33 0.27 18.53
C ILE A 19 13.27 0.29 17.32
N ARG A 20 13.67 -0.90 16.85
CA ARG A 20 14.44 -1.06 15.61
C ARG A 20 13.50 -1.29 14.44
N ILE A 21 13.60 -0.47 13.40
CA ILE A 21 12.83 -0.64 12.16
C ILE A 21 13.65 -1.49 11.18
N VAL A 22 13.05 -2.57 10.68
CA VAL A 22 13.56 -3.35 9.55
C VAL A 22 12.75 -2.93 8.31
N PRO A 23 13.36 -2.30 7.29
CA PRO A 23 12.65 -1.99 6.05
C PRO A 23 12.33 -3.28 5.31
N SER A 24 11.05 -3.54 5.06
CA SER A 24 10.58 -4.70 4.30
C SER A 24 9.25 -4.40 3.61
N GLY A 25 8.90 -5.19 2.59
CA GLY A 25 7.55 -5.21 2.03
C GLY A 25 6.57 -5.93 2.97
N SER A 26 5.25 -5.81 2.74
CA SER A 26 4.26 -6.48 3.62
C SER A 26 4.36 -8.01 3.60
N ALA A 27 4.66 -8.64 2.45
CA ALA A 27 4.83 -10.09 2.37
C ALA A 27 6.05 -10.55 3.19
N GLU A 28 7.21 -9.94 2.94
CA GLU A 28 8.45 -10.22 3.68
C GLU A 28 8.29 -9.91 5.17
N GLY A 29 7.64 -8.80 5.52
CA GLY A 29 7.38 -8.45 6.92
C GLY A 29 6.46 -9.44 7.63
N MET A 30 5.52 -10.06 6.93
CA MET A 30 4.66 -11.10 7.49
C MET A 30 5.45 -12.40 7.70
N GLU A 31 6.31 -12.77 6.75
CA GLU A 31 7.21 -13.91 6.88
C GLU A 31 8.15 -13.76 8.08
N GLN A 32 8.83 -12.61 8.21
CA GLN A 32 9.69 -12.29 9.35
C GLN A 32 8.93 -12.37 10.69
N LEU A 33 7.65 -11.95 10.71
CA LEU A 33 6.80 -12.04 11.90
C LEU A 33 6.44 -13.49 12.24
N VAL A 34 6.07 -14.30 11.24
CA VAL A 34 5.75 -15.73 11.39
C VAL A 34 6.98 -16.56 11.78
N ASN A 35 8.17 -16.15 11.36
CA ASN A 35 9.44 -16.78 11.75
C ASN A 35 9.95 -16.28 13.11
N GLY A 36 9.40 -15.18 13.63
CA GLY A 36 9.78 -14.60 14.93
C GLY A 36 11.04 -13.75 14.91
N GLU A 37 11.45 -13.31 13.72
CA GLU A 37 12.57 -12.39 13.50
C GLU A 37 12.20 -10.96 13.92
N VAL A 38 10.92 -10.61 13.83
CA VAL A 38 10.35 -9.36 14.33
C VAL A 38 9.19 -9.62 15.28
N THR A 39 8.95 -8.67 16.19
CA THR A 39 7.85 -8.76 17.17
C THR A 39 6.55 -8.18 16.62
N MET A 40 6.63 -7.24 15.67
CA MET A 40 5.50 -6.57 15.04
C MET A 40 5.83 -6.31 13.57
N SER A 41 4.80 -6.30 12.74
CA SER A 41 4.93 -6.00 11.31
C SER A 41 3.81 -5.07 10.87
N ILE A 42 4.13 -4.12 9.97
CA ILE A 42 3.16 -3.14 9.47
C ILE A 42 2.78 -3.51 8.06
N MET A 43 1.50 -3.80 7.88
CA MET A 43 0.92 -4.17 6.60
C MET A 43 0.25 -2.93 5.98
N THR A 44 0.54 -2.65 4.71
CA THR A 44 -0.17 -1.61 3.93
C THR A 44 -1.31 -2.19 3.09
N ARG A 45 -1.56 -3.49 3.25
CA ARG A 45 -2.60 -4.27 2.61
C ARG A 45 -3.21 -5.22 3.63
N GLU A 46 -4.35 -5.80 3.27
CA GLU A 46 -4.91 -6.92 4.02
C GLU A 46 -4.01 -8.16 3.91
N LEU A 47 -4.09 -9.02 4.93
CA LEU A 47 -3.45 -10.31 4.91
C LEU A 47 -4.15 -11.22 3.89
N THR A 48 -3.35 -12.00 3.17
CA THR A 48 -3.87 -13.06 2.31
C THR A 48 -4.34 -14.25 3.15
N ASP A 49 -5.21 -15.10 2.61
CA ASP A 49 -5.70 -16.30 3.33
C ASP A 49 -4.56 -17.17 3.91
N PRO A 50 -3.45 -17.45 3.18
CA PRO A 50 -2.33 -18.19 3.74
C PRO A 50 -1.63 -17.46 4.90
N GLU A 51 -1.48 -16.13 4.82
CA GLU A 51 -0.90 -15.32 5.91
C GLU A 51 -1.81 -15.30 7.14
N VAL A 52 -3.13 -15.28 6.95
CA VAL A 52 -4.11 -15.42 8.04
C VAL A 52 -3.97 -16.78 8.71
N GLN A 53 -3.88 -17.87 7.93
CA GLN A 53 -3.71 -19.21 8.51
C GLN A 53 -2.38 -19.34 9.27
N ALA A 54 -1.28 -18.81 8.72
CA ALA A 54 0.01 -18.77 9.40
C ALA A 54 -0.05 -17.93 10.68
N ALA A 55 -0.78 -16.81 10.65
CA ALA A 55 -0.99 -15.97 11.82
C ALA A 55 -1.84 -16.64 12.90
N VAL A 56 -2.85 -17.42 12.51
CA VAL A 56 -3.69 -18.20 13.43
C VAL A 56 -2.90 -19.35 14.05
N ALA A 57 -2.09 -20.06 13.26
CA ALA A 57 -1.24 -21.15 13.74
C ALA A 57 -0.20 -20.66 14.75
N ARG A 58 0.28 -19.43 14.60
CA ARG A 58 1.09 -18.72 15.58
C ARG A 58 0.16 -18.01 16.57
N GLU A 59 -0.41 -18.77 17.51
CA GLU A 59 -1.36 -18.28 18.51
C GLU A 59 -1.03 -16.87 19.03
N GLY A 60 -2.01 -15.97 19.00
CA GLY A 60 -1.89 -14.63 19.60
C GLY A 60 -1.53 -13.49 18.65
N LEU A 61 -1.33 -13.74 17.35
CA LEU A 61 -1.22 -12.64 16.38
C LEU A 61 -2.55 -11.91 16.21
N ARG A 62 -2.51 -10.58 16.34
CA ARG A 62 -3.68 -9.69 16.24
C ARG A 62 -3.35 -8.53 15.33
N ALA A 63 -4.26 -8.21 14.41
CA ALA A 63 -4.17 -7.03 13.58
C ALA A 63 -4.86 -5.84 14.27
N PHE A 64 -4.19 -4.69 14.24
CA PHE A 64 -4.75 -3.42 14.75
C PHE A 64 -4.68 -2.37 13.65
N PRO A 65 -5.83 -1.85 13.17
CA PRO A 65 -5.83 -0.75 12.22
C PRO A 65 -5.41 0.54 12.93
N ILE A 66 -4.30 1.14 12.49
CA ILE A 66 -3.75 2.37 13.06
C ILE A 66 -3.85 3.57 12.11
N ALA A 67 -4.06 3.32 10.82
CA ALA A 67 -4.12 4.35 9.78
C ALA A 67 -4.89 3.85 8.55
N TRP A 68 -5.29 4.80 7.69
CA TRP A 68 -5.83 4.55 6.36
C TRP A 68 -4.83 5.07 5.33
N ASP A 69 -4.50 4.25 4.33
CA ASP A 69 -3.66 4.66 3.21
C ASP A 69 -4.54 5.02 2.00
N GLY A 70 -4.48 6.30 1.60
CA GLY A 70 -5.30 6.85 0.54
C GLY A 70 -4.50 6.96 -0.76
N VAL A 71 -4.96 6.29 -1.82
CA VAL A 71 -4.40 6.41 -3.17
C VAL A 71 -5.31 7.29 -4.02
N ALA A 72 -4.73 8.30 -4.67
CA ALA A 72 -5.42 9.16 -5.62
C ALA A 72 -4.93 8.89 -7.05
N ALA A 73 -5.87 8.75 -7.99
CA ALA A 73 -5.57 8.77 -9.41
C ALA A 73 -5.50 10.22 -9.88
N ILE A 74 -4.36 10.61 -10.45
CA ILE A 74 -4.13 11.96 -10.98
C ILE A 74 -3.97 11.84 -12.49
N VAL A 75 -4.63 12.73 -13.23
CA VAL A 75 -4.52 12.83 -14.68
C VAL A 75 -3.81 14.12 -15.06
N ASN A 76 -3.36 14.21 -16.32
CA ASN A 76 -2.81 15.44 -16.85
C ASN A 76 -3.84 16.59 -16.69
N PRO A 77 -3.42 17.81 -16.28
CA PRO A 77 -4.31 18.96 -16.15
C PRO A 77 -5.13 19.32 -17.40
N SER A 78 -4.65 18.97 -18.60
CA SER A 78 -5.36 19.19 -19.86
C SER A 78 -6.48 18.17 -20.10
N SER A 79 -6.57 17.09 -19.32
CA SER A 79 -7.62 16.08 -19.48
C SER A 79 -8.98 16.66 -19.06
N PRO A 80 -10.01 16.59 -19.91
CA PRO A 80 -11.35 17.03 -19.56
C PRO A 80 -12.10 16.02 -18.67
N VAL A 81 -11.55 14.83 -18.46
CA VAL A 81 -12.16 13.77 -17.63
C VAL A 81 -12.09 14.19 -16.15
N ARG A 82 -13.25 14.46 -15.55
CA ARG A 82 -13.36 14.89 -14.14
C ARG A 82 -13.70 13.78 -13.17
N GLN A 83 -14.26 12.69 -13.66
CA GLN A 83 -14.69 11.55 -12.87
C GLN A 83 -14.41 10.27 -13.65
N ILE A 84 -13.99 9.24 -12.92
CA ILE A 84 -13.80 7.89 -13.44
C ILE A 84 -14.28 6.92 -12.37
N SER A 85 -15.01 5.89 -12.77
CA SER A 85 -15.43 4.84 -11.86
C SER A 85 -14.25 3.92 -11.51
N ARG A 86 -14.35 3.20 -10.40
CA ARG A 86 -13.35 2.18 -10.00
C ARG A 86 -13.21 1.09 -11.08
N THR A 87 -14.31 0.75 -11.76
CA THR A 87 -14.33 -0.26 -12.82
C THR A 87 -13.54 0.18 -14.04
N GLU A 88 -13.78 1.41 -14.52
CA GLU A 88 -13.05 2.01 -15.65
C GLU A 88 -11.57 2.19 -15.33
N LEU A 89 -11.24 2.69 -14.13
CA LEU A 89 -9.85 2.81 -13.70
C LEU A 89 -9.14 1.46 -13.69
N GLY A 90 -9.81 0.41 -13.19
CA GLY A 90 -9.29 -0.95 -13.26
C GLY A 90 -9.12 -1.44 -14.71
N ALA A 91 -10.03 -1.09 -15.61
CA ALA A 91 -9.95 -1.46 -17.02
C ALA A 91 -8.76 -0.78 -17.72
N VAL A 92 -8.46 0.48 -17.39
CA VAL A 92 -7.27 1.21 -17.84
C VAL A 92 -5.99 0.46 -17.43
N TYR A 93 -5.84 0.13 -16.15
CA TYR A 93 -4.62 -0.55 -15.66
C TYR A 93 -4.49 -2.01 -16.13
N ARG A 94 -5.58 -2.63 -16.60
CA ARG A 94 -5.57 -3.94 -17.26
C ARG A 94 -5.37 -3.85 -18.78
N GLY A 95 -5.30 -2.65 -19.35
CA GLY A 95 -5.17 -2.42 -20.79
C GLY A 95 -6.45 -2.69 -21.59
N ALA A 96 -7.60 -2.83 -20.92
CA ALA A 96 -8.89 -3.04 -21.58
C ALA A 96 -9.50 -1.72 -22.08
N ILE A 97 -9.15 -0.59 -21.46
CA ILE A 97 -9.39 0.76 -21.97
C ILE A 97 -8.03 1.35 -22.34
N GLY A 98 -7.86 1.69 -23.61
CA GLY A 98 -6.59 2.12 -24.17
C GLY A 98 -6.61 3.55 -24.73
N ASP A 99 -7.79 4.11 -24.95
CA ASP A 99 -7.95 5.45 -25.51
C ASP A 99 -8.86 6.35 -24.65
N TRP A 100 -8.48 7.61 -24.51
CA TRP A 100 -9.24 8.58 -23.71
C TRP A 100 -10.64 8.87 -24.25
N SER A 101 -10.92 8.58 -25.52
CA SER A 101 -12.26 8.71 -26.09
C SER A 101 -13.26 7.74 -25.46
N GLU A 102 -12.81 6.58 -24.99
CA GLU A 102 -13.62 5.60 -24.25
C GLU A 102 -14.03 6.13 -22.86
N LEU A 103 -13.33 7.15 -22.36
CA LEU A 103 -13.58 7.83 -21.09
C LEU A 103 -14.22 9.22 -21.26
N GLY A 104 -14.71 9.53 -22.46
CA GLY A 104 -15.46 10.76 -22.74
C GLY A 104 -14.61 11.95 -23.21
N TRP A 105 -13.30 11.80 -23.40
CA TRP A 105 -12.49 12.86 -24.03
C TRP A 105 -12.60 12.76 -25.56
N LYS A 106 -13.43 13.60 -26.18
CA LYS A 106 -13.68 13.58 -27.63
C LYS A 106 -12.43 13.69 -28.52
N GLN A 107 -11.36 14.33 -28.03
CA GLN A 107 -10.10 14.43 -28.77
C GLN A 107 -9.39 13.07 -28.87
N GLY A 108 -9.69 12.14 -27.96
CA GLY A 108 -9.06 10.83 -27.88
C GLY A 108 -7.58 10.89 -27.49
N GLY A 109 -6.89 9.79 -27.75
CA GLY A 109 -5.46 9.65 -27.51
C GLY A 109 -5.16 8.47 -26.59
N ALA A 110 -3.97 7.91 -26.73
CA ALA A 110 -3.56 6.76 -25.92
C ALA A 110 -3.55 7.10 -24.43
N VAL A 111 -4.17 6.22 -23.64
CA VAL A 111 -4.00 6.22 -22.19
C VAL A 111 -2.65 5.59 -21.88
N ILE A 112 -1.82 6.30 -21.12
CA ILE A 112 -0.51 5.81 -20.66
C ILE A 112 -0.59 5.68 -19.14
N PRO A 113 -0.92 4.50 -18.60
CA PRO A 113 -0.97 4.28 -17.16
C PRO A 113 0.44 4.41 -16.57
N LEU A 114 0.60 5.33 -15.63
CA LEU A 114 1.81 5.44 -14.84
C LEU A 114 1.56 4.77 -13.49
N THR A 115 2.41 3.83 -13.14
CA THR A 115 2.60 3.38 -11.76
C THR A 115 3.96 3.88 -11.32
N SER A 116 4.12 4.19 -10.03
CA SER A 116 5.47 4.23 -9.49
C SER A 116 6.05 2.83 -9.71
N GLY A 117 7.03 2.70 -10.61
CA GLY A 117 7.73 1.45 -10.83
C GLY A 117 8.34 0.92 -9.52
N PRO A 118 8.84 -0.32 -9.51
CA PRO A 118 9.53 -0.84 -8.32
C PRO A 118 10.58 0.19 -7.91
N ARG A 119 10.52 0.64 -6.65
CA ARG A 119 11.62 1.39 -6.07
C ARG A 119 12.77 0.41 -5.95
N LEU A 120 13.58 0.31 -7.00
CA LEU A 120 14.92 -0.24 -6.91
C LEU A 120 15.74 0.81 -6.15
N GLY A 121 15.88 0.58 -4.86
CA GLY A 121 16.66 1.38 -3.93
C GLY A 121 16.88 0.59 -2.66
#